data_AF-A0AAD9TTX6-F1
#
_entry.id   AF-A0AAD9TTX6-F1
#
_cell.length_a   1.000
_cell.length_b   1.000
_cell.length_c   1.000
_cell.angle_alpha   90.00
_cell.angle_beta   90.00
_cell.angle_gamma   90.00
#
_symmetry.space_group_name_H-M   'P 1'
#
loop_
_entity.id
_entity.type
_entity.pdbx_description
1 polymer ?
#
loop_
_entity_poly.entity_id
_entity_poly.type
_entity_poly.pdbx_seq_one_letter_code
_entity_poly.pdbx_strand_id
1 'polypeptide(L)'
;MIDGLVISKMRSPLNLSFLFVQLLVLRYSVTISAIRKDIGFQEKLFCKTTVQGRYLLSDDNGYVCDALSLDPQSRCCPGKGEKFSCHGCNHLSQCCNSYEFCVSCCVDPARTRKEQVLKVKKAKPETAGTYQSVFDFCAGRCRHNSEGVVHENAYLSDFHHCFALPSNSSGASDTLVEARLAGINVIIGRQGESCDSVCKSKGQSCVLNKLLVLNQCDIIRKYMNCKGACLASMGADQPAEVVDDAPSHMNPGACLYTRSQSMLSCDGSHRHTKRLCPCA
;
A
#
# COMPACT_ATOMS: atom_id res chain seq x y z
N MET A 1 -7.37 109.36 33.75
CA MET A 1 -8.04 108.32 32.94
C MET A 1 -8.26 108.88 31.55
N ILE A 2 -7.22 108.86 30.71
CA ILE A 2 -7.26 109.32 29.32
C ILE A 2 -6.14 108.56 28.56
N ASP A 3 -6.53 107.92 27.46
CA ASP A 3 -5.88 107.64 26.17
C ASP A 3 -4.43 107.13 25.97
N GLY A 4 -4.31 106.28 24.93
CA GLY A 4 -3.15 106.19 24.03
C GLY A 4 -2.25 104.96 24.21
N LEU A 5 -2.45 103.86 23.47
CA LEU A 5 -1.81 103.54 22.16
C LEU A 5 -0.27 103.70 22.23
N VAL A 6 0.57 102.67 22.02
CA VAL A 6 0.89 102.09 20.70
C VAL A 6 1.35 100.63 20.78
N ILE A 7 0.83 99.90 19.79
CA ILE A 7 1.05 98.55 19.27
C ILE A 7 2.52 98.20 18.94
N SER A 8 2.96 96.98 19.28
CA SER A 8 3.60 96.09 18.30
C SER A 8 3.64 94.61 18.70
N LYS A 9 2.87 93.84 17.92
CA LYS A 9 3.17 92.53 17.30
C LYS A 9 3.67 91.39 18.21
N MET A 10 2.78 90.45 18.54
CA MET A 10 2.52 89.17 17.83
C MET A 10 3.54 88.05 18.14
N ARG A 11 3.08 87.12 18.99
CA ARG A 11 3.18 85.64 18.86
C ARG A 11 4.42 85.08 18.15
N SER A 12 5.27 84.37 18.88
CA SER A 12 5.76 83.06 18.44
C SER A 12 6.10 82.15 19.65
N PRO A 13 5.92 80.83 19.52
CA PRO A 13 5.90 79.90 20.64
C PRO A 13 7.26 79.23 20.90
N LEU A 14 7.47 78.89 22.16
CA LEU A 14 8.29 77.78 22.69
C LEU A 14 9.38 77.20 21.78
N ASN A 15 10.60 77.59 22.12
CA ASN A 15 11.90 76.97 21.85
C ASN A 15 11.88 75.55 21.21
N LEU A 16 12.25 75.55 19.93
CA LEU A 16 12.49 74.45 18.99
C LEU A 16 13.65 73.49 19.38
N SER A 17 14.10 73.50 20.63
CA SER A 17 15.28 72.74 21.09
C SER A 17 14.93 71.38 21.71
N PHE A 18 13.68 71.16 22.14
CA PHE A 18 13.27 69.90 22.78
C PHE A 18 12.72 68.84 21.81
N LEU A 19 12.51 69.20 20.54
CA LEU A 19 12.01 68.29 19.50
C LEU A 19 13.14 67.55 18.73
N PHE A 20 14.39 67.99 18.84
CA PHE A 20 15.51 67.35 18.15
C PHE A 20 16.15 66.19 18.92
N VAL A 21 15.96 66.12 20.25
CA VAL A 21 16.52 65.01 21.06
C VAL A 21 15.66 63.74 20.96
N GLN A 22 14.35 63.87 20.75
CA GLN A 22 13.45 62.74 20.44
C GLN A 22 13.68 62.16 19.03
N LEU A 23 14.30 62.92 18.11
CA LEU A 23 14.62 62.45 16.75
C LEU A 23 15.98 61.75 16.62
N LEU A 24 16.85 61.82 17.65
CA LEU A 24 18.14 61.11 17.65
C LEU A 24 18.09 59.74 18.31
N VAL A 25 17.08 59.43 19.12
CA VAL A 25 16.88 58.08 19.70
C VAL A 25 16.20 57.12 18.71
N LEU A 26 15.52 57.63 17.67
CA LEU A 26 14.94 56.82 16.58
C LEU A 26 15.94 56.47 15.45
N ARG A 27 17.22 56.84 15.59
CA ARG A 27 18.27 56.52 14.60
C ARG A 27 19.14 55.32 14.96
N TYR A 28 18.93 54.69 16.12
CA TYR A 28 19.52 53.38 16.42
C TYR A 28 18.63 52.29 15.84
N SER A 29 18.80 52.06 14.53
CA SER A 29 18.36 50.84 13.87
C SER A 29 19.00 49.65 14.57
N VAL A 30 18.21 48.97 15.39
CA VAL A 30 18.50 47.61 15.82
C VAL A 30 18.33 46.74 14.57
N THR A 31 19.41 46.54 13.83
CA THR A 31 19.49 45.49 12.81
C THR A 31 19.66 44.16 13.52
N ILE A 32 18.56 43.62 14.07
CA ILE A 32 18.45 42.19 14.35
C ILE A 32 18.13 41.53 13.01
N SER A 33 19.07 40.72 12.53
CA SER A 33 18.87 39.79 11.42
C SER A 33 17.72 38.84 11.74
N ALA A 34 16.65 38.90 10.96
CA ALA A 34 15.87 37.73 10.61
C ALA A 34 15.43 37.90 9.16
N ILE A 35 16.11 37.19 8.27
CA ILE A 35 15.66 36.93 6.91
C ILE A 35 14.26 36.30 7.05
N ARG A 36 13.20 37.07 6.80
CA ARG A 36 11.87 36.47 6.54
C ARG A 36 11.96 35.84 5.16
N LYS A 37 12.48 34.61 5.14
CA LYS A 37 12.35 33.70 4.01
C LYS A 37 10.87 33.41 3.87
N ASP A 38 10.34 33.75 2.71
CA ASP A 38 9.04 33.34 2.18
C ASP A 38 7.80 33.90 2.90
N ILE A 39 7.20 34.94 2.31
CA ILE A 39 5.73 34.99 2.19
C ILE A 39 5.39 33.92 1.14
N GLY A 40 5.61 32.66 1.51
CA GLY A 40 4.84 31.59 0.93
C GLY A 40 3.45 31.78 1.50
N PHE A 41 2.47 32.12 0.67
CA PHE A 41 1.12 31.64 0.94
C PHE A 41 1.33 30.16 1.30
N GLN A 42 1.08 29.79 2.55
CA GLN A 42 1.11 28.39 2.94
C GLN A 42 0.03 27.76 2.08
N GLU A 43 0.40 27.22 0.91
CA GLU A 43 -0.50 26.52 0.01
C GLU A 43 -1.14 25.49 0.91
N LYS A 44 -2.39 25.75 1.25
CA LYS A 44 -3.13 24.90 2.17
C LYS A 44 -3.32 23.64 1.37
N LEU A 45 -2.48 22.64 1.63
CA LEU A 45 -2.42 21.43 0.84
C LEU A 45 -3.74 20.71 1.06
N PHE A 46 -4.65 20.83 0.11
CA PHE A 46 -5.90 20.10 0.13
C PHE A 46 -5.60 18.63 -0.18
N CYS A 47 -6.05 17.72 0.68
CA CYS A 47 -5.90 16.30 0.40
C CYS A 47 -6.88 15.86 -0.67
N LYS A 48 -6.43 14.96 -1.54
CA LYS A 48 -7.33 14.12 -2.34
C LYS A 48 -7.83 12.97 -1.47
N THR A 49 -9.11 12.63 -1.59
CA THR A 49 -9.72 11.52 -0.85
C THR A 49 -10.44 10.55 -1.78
N THR A 50 -10.68 9.33 -1.32
CA THR A 50 -11.58 8.40 -2.00
C THR A 50 -13.01 8.96 -1.96
N VAL A 51 -13.71 8.94 -3.10
CA VAL A 51 -15.03 9.59 -3.26
C VAL A 51 -16.18 8.57 -3.12
N GLN A 52 -15.88 7.31 -2.78
CA GLN A 52 -16.83 6.19 -2.95
C GLN A 52 -17.25 5.48 -1.66
N GLY A 53 -16.49 5.63 -0.57
CA GLY A 53 -16.80 4.94 0.68
C GLY A 53 -18.01 5.53 1.40
N ARG A 54 -18.88 4.67 1.92
CA ARG A 54 -20.07 5.11 2.68
C ARG A 54 -19.72 5.59 4.09
N TYR A 55 -18.73 4.96 4.72
CA TYR A 55 -18.37 5.19 6.13
C TYR A 55 -16.91 5.61 6.28
N LEU A 56 -16.01 4.96 5.55
CA LEU A 56 -14.58 5.24 5.58
C LEU A 56 -14.16 6.00 4.33
N LEU A 57 -13.08 6.75 4.44
CA LEU A 57 -12.36 7.33 3.31
C LEU A 57 -10.86 7.20 3.54
N SER A 58 -10.10 7.15 2.44
CA SER A 58 -8.64 7.24 2.45
C SER A 58 -8.21 8.53 1.79
N ASP A 59 -7.25 9.24 2.39
CA ASP A 59 -6.61 10.41 1.79
C ASP A 59 -5.29 10.07 1.08
N ASP A 60 -4.76 11.02 0.32
CA ASP A 60 -3.48 10.92 -0.40
C ASP A 60 -2.25 11.02 0.49
N ASN A 61 -2.43 11.41 1.75
CA ASN A 61 -1.43 11.22 2.79
C ASN A 61 -1.41 9.77 3.30
N GLY A 62 -2.37 8.93 2.93
CA GLY A 62 -2.44 7.52 3.29
C GLY A 62 -3.10 7.24 4.63
N TYR A 63 -3.84 8.19 5.21
CA TYR A 63 -4.68 7.93 6.38
C TYR A 63 -6.06 7.44 5.97
N VAL A 64 -6.65 6.59 6.81
CA VAL A 64 -8.04 6.15 6.71
C VAL A 64 -8.81 6.69 7.90
N CYS A 65 -9.97 7.27 7.66
CA CYS A 65 -10.81 7.82 8.72
C CYS A 65 -12.29 7.72 8.36
N ASP A 66 -13.15 7.92 9.36
CA ASP A 66 -14.59 8.02 9.14
C ASP A 66 -14.91 9.30 8.34
N ALA A 67 -15.87 9.22 7.43
CA ALA A 67 -16.25 10.34 6.58
C ALA A 67 -16.70 11.58 7.35
N LEU A 68 -17.27 11.42 8.55
CA LEU A 68 -17.68 12.51 9.43
C LEU A 68 -16.51 13.16 10.16
N SER A 69 -15.36 12.49 10.23
CA SER A 69 -14.16 12.99 10.90
C SER A 69 -13.22 13.78 9.99
N LEU A 70 -13.54 13.89 8.70
CA LEU A 70 -12.75 14.62 7.71
C LEU A 70 -12.68 16.12 8.05
N ASP A 71 -11.48 16.69 8.00
CA ASP A 71 -11.33 18.13 8.24
C ASP A 71 -12.01 18.94 7.11
N PRO A 72 -12.98 19.82 7.43
CA PRO A 72 -13.71 20.57 6.39
C PRO A 72 -12.82 21.51 5.57
N GLN A 73 -11.70 21.97 6.14
CA GLN A 73 -10.88 23.00 5.55
C GLN A 73 -9.76 22.44 4.66
N SER A 74 -9.07 21.40 5.09
CA SER A 74 -7.99 20.73 4.36
C SER A 74 -8.46 19.52 3.57
N ARG A 75 -9.66 19.00 3.85
CA ARG A 75 -10.19 17.75 3.26
C ARG A 75 -9.32 16.53 3.55
N CYS A 76 -8.46 16.59 4.57
CA CYS A 76 -7.60 15.48 4.99
C CYS A 76 -8.24 14.70 6.14
N CYS A 77 -7.85 13.44 6.29
CA CYS A 77 -8.15 12.70 7.51
C CYS A 77 -7.41 13.33 8.69
N PRO A 78 -7.99 13.26 9.91
CA PRO A 78 -7.23 13.56 11.11
C PRO A 78 -6.06 12.57 11.15
N GLY A 79 -4.84 13.04 11.38
CA GLY A 79 -3.64 12.20 11.49
C GLY A 79 -3.61 11.31 12.74
N LYS A 80 -4.77 10.82 13.18
CA LYS A 80 -4.98 9.89 14.29
C LYS A 80 -5.12 8.49 13.70
N GLY A 81 -4.12 7.64 13.92
CA GLY A 81 -4.12 6.26 13.44
C GLY A 81 -2.85 5.90 12.69
N GLU A 82 -2.77 4.66 12.21
CA GLU A 82 -1.65 4.18 11.42
C GLU A 82 -1.72 4.74 9.99
N LYS A 83 -0.63 5.39 9.57
CA LYS A 83 -0.45 5.81 8.18
C LYS A 83 -0.20 4.58 7.31
N PHE A 84 -0.80 4.55 6.12
CA PHE A 84 -0.69 3.43 5.18
C PHE A 84 -1.22 2.09 5.73
N SER A 85 -2.29 2.15 6.51
CA SER A 85 -2.87 0.96 7.12
C SER A 85 -3.32 -0.05 6.06
N CYS A 86 -2.80 -1.27 6.18
CA CYS A 86 -3.16 -2.41 5.35
C CYS A 86 -4.16 -3.33 6.06
N HIS A 87 -5.04 -2.78 6.91
CA HIS A 87 -6.02 -3.58 7.63
C HIS A 87 -6.93 -4.35 6.65
N GLY A 88 -7.09 -5.65 6.86
CA GLY A 88 -7.86 -6.50 5.95
C GLY A 88 -7.24 -6.71 4.57
N CYS A 89 -5.92 -6.45 4.41
CA CYS A 89 -5.18 -6.73 3.19
C CYS A 89 -4.33 -7.99 3.30
N ASN A 90 -4.36 -8.81 2.27
CA ASN A 90 -3.38 -9.86 2.05
C ASN A 90 -2.19 -9.26 1.29
N HIS A 91 -1.06 -9.09 1.98
CA HIS A 91 0.14 -8.50 1.41
C HIS A 91 0.73 -9.26 0.22
N LEU A 92 0.41 -10.55 0.05
CA LEU A 92 0.94 -11.38 -1.03
C LEU A 92 0.15 -11.24 -2.32
N SER A 93 -1.18 -11.31 -2.24
CA SER A 93 -2.03 -11.02 -3.39
C SER A 93 -2.15 -9.53 -3.68
N GLN A 94 -1.71 -8.67 -2.73
CA GLN A 94 -1.91 -7.23 -2.77
C GLN A 94 -3.38 -6.88 -3.01
N CYS A 95 -4.25 -7.69 -2.39
CA CYS A 95 -5.69 -7.57 -2.41
C CYS A 95 -6.22 -7.39 -0.99
N CYS A 96 -7.28 -6.63 -0.85
CA CYS A 96 -7.93 -6.31 0.42
C CYS A 96 -9.43 -6.54 0.32
N ASN A 97 -10.05 -6.73 1.48
CA ASN A 97 -11.51 -6.82 1.60
C ASN A 97 -12.20 -5.45 1.74
N SER A 98 -11.43 -4.37 1.88
CA SER A 98 -11.90 -2.99 1.93
C SER A 98 -11.16 -2.13 0.92
N TYR A 99 -11.92 -1.30 0.19
CA TYR A 99 -11.40 -0.39 -0.82
C TYR A 99 -10.48 0.68 -0.21
N GLU A 100 -10.89 1.28 0.90
CA GLU A 100 -10.19 2.38 1.56
C GLU A 100 -8.86 1.92 2.14
N PHE A 101 -8.83 0.75 2.80
CA PHE A 101 -7.59 0.15 3.25
C PHE A 101 -6.71 -0.34 2.10
N CYS A 102 -7.29 -0.78 0.97
CA CYS A 102 -6.51 -1.05 -0.24
C CYS A 102 -5.79 0.20 -0.74
N VAL A 103 -6.50 1.34 -0.83
CA VAL A 103 -5.90 2.60 -1.29
C VAL A 103 -4.81 3.07 -0.32
N SER A 104 -5.08 3.08 0.98
CA SER A 104 -4.11 3.45 2.02
C SER A 104 -2.86 2.57 1.98
N CYS A 105 -3.02 1.24 1.90
CA CYS A 105 -1.92 0.29 1.79
C CYS A 105 -1.14 0.46 0.48
N CYS A 106 -1.82 0.75 -0.61
CA CYS A 106 -1.21 0.91 -1.93
C CYS A 106 -0.36 2.18 -2.01
N VAL A 107 -0.75 3.28 -1.38
CA VAL A 107 0.02 4.54 -1.47
C VAL A 107 1.31 4.51 -0.65
N ASP A 108 1.52 3.48 0.16
CA ASP A 108 2.78 3.24 0.87
C ASP A 108 3.96 3.17 -0.12
N PRO A 109 4.99 4.04 0.02
CA PRO A 109 6.20 3.99 -0.80
C PRO A 109 6.94 2.64 -0.72
N ALA A 110 6.78 1.88 0.37
CA ALA A 110 7.36 0.53 0.49
C ALA A 110 6.62 -0.51 -0.38
N ARG A 111 5.36 -0.25 -0.76
CA ARG A 111 4.53 -1.13 -1.60
C ARG A 111 4.53 -0.70 -3.06
N THR A 112 4.54 0.61 -3.31
CA THR A 112 4.32 1.17 -4.64
C THR A 112 5.35 2.24 -4.98
N ARG A 113 6.21 1.94 -5.96
CA ARG A 113 7.22 2.88 -6.45
C ARG A 113 6.61 3.84 -7.48
N LYS A 114 6.76 5.14 -7.23
CA LYS A 114 6.19 6.22 -8.05
C LYS A 114 6.60 6.12 -9.52
N GLU A 115 7.86 5.77 -9.79
CA GLU A 115 8.43 5.71 -11.14
C GLU A 115 7.81 4.59 -11.98
N GLN A 116 7.35 3.52 -11.33
CA GLN A 116 6.76 2.36 -11.98
C GLN A 116 5.28 2.62 -12.31
N VAL A 117 4.52 3.22 -11.40
CA VAL A 117 3.07 3.38 -11.54
C VAL A 117 2.64 4.52 -12.45
N LEU A 118 3.41 5.61 -12.50
CA LEU A 118 3.07 6.75 -13.37
C LEU A 118 3.23 6.43 -14.88
N LYS A 119 3.96 5.36 -15.20
CA LYS A 119 4.11 4.86 -16.58
C LYS A 119 3.01 3.88 -16.99
N VAL A 120 2.19 3.43 -16.03
CA VAL A 120 1.11 2.48 -16.29
C VAL A 120 -0.06 3.20 -16.94
N LYS A 121 -0.51 2.69 -18.09
CA LYS A 121 -1.74 3.17 -18.74
C LYS A 121 -2.96 2.81 -17.88
N LYS A 122 -3.94 3.72 -17.80
CA LYS A 122 -5.27 3.40 -17.28
C LYS A 122 -5.88 2.28 -18.16
N ALA A 123 -6.49 1.26 -17.56
CA ALA A 123 -6.96 0.10 -18.33
C ALA A 123 -8.13 0.49 -19.28
N LYS A 124 -8.04 0.03 -20.56
CA LYS A 124 -8.91 0.23 -21.74
C LYS A 124 -9.24 1.71 -22.12
N PRO A 125 -8.99 2.19 -23.37
CA PRO A 125 -8.29 1.63 -24.54
C PRO A 125 -6.79 2.03 -24.59
N GLU A 126 -6.06 1.71 -25.67
CA GLU A 126 -4.64 2.10 -25.85
C GLU A 126 -4.39 3.62 -25.84
N THR A 127 -5.45 4.41 -26.07
CA THR A 127 -5.52 5.87 -25.99
C THR A 127 -5.70 6.41 -24.56
N ALA A 128 -5.88 5.53 -23.57
CA ALA A 128 -6.06 5.93 -22.19
C ALA A 128 -4.76 6.55 -21.64
N GLY A 129 -4.89 7.74 -21.07
CA GLY A 129 -3.79 8.45 -20.42
C GLY A 129 -3.20 7.70 -19.23
N THR A 130 -2.09 8.21 -18.72
CA THR A 130 -1.43 7.71 -17.52
C THR A 130 -2.09 8.25 -16.24
N TYR A 131 -1.71 7.72 -15.09
CA TYR A 131 -2.08 8.25 -13.79
C TYR A 131 -1.29 9.52 -13.47
N GLN A 132 -1.93 10.50 -12.83
CA GLN A 132 -1.30 11.78 -12.48
C GLN A 132 -0.51 11.69 -11.16
N SER A 133 -0.87 10.76 -10.28
CA SER A 133 -0.24 10.54 -8.98
C SER A 133 -0.31 9.06 -8.58
N VAL A 134 0.46 8.69 -7.55
CA VAL A 134 0.36 7.35 -6.92
C VAL A 134 -1.02 7.13 -6.34
N PHE A 135 -1.61 8.16 -5.73
CA PHE A 135 -2.97 8.10 -5.20
C PHE A 135 -3.99 7.79 -6.30
N ASP A 136 -3.93 8.48 -7.45
CA ASP A 136 -4.86 8.23 -8.57
C ASP A 136 -4.69 6.81 -9.14
N PHE A 137 -3.45 6.29 -9.15
CA PHE A 137 -3.18 4.90 -9.51
C PHE A 137 -3.85 3.93 -8.53
N CYS A 138 -3.64 4.12 -7.22
CA CYS A 138 -4.18 3.27 -6.17
C CYS A 138 -5.71 3.29 -6.12
N ALA A 139 -6.31 4.48 -6.15
CA ALA A 139 -7.75 4.67 -6.22
C ALA A 139 -8.36 4.00 -7.47
N GLY A 140 -7.69 4.10 -8.61
CA GLY A 140 -8.12 3.44 -9.84
C GLY A 140 -8.03 1.92 -9.78
N ARG A 141 -6.89 1.38 -9.33
CA ARG A 141 -6.64 -0.07 -9.31
C ARG A 141 -7.47 -0.81 -8.26
N CYS A 142 -7.52 -0.28 -7.03
CA CYS A 142 -8.27 -0.90 -5.94
C CYS A 142 -9.79 -0.97 -6.20
N ARG A 143 -10.32 -0.14 -7.10
CA ARG A 143 -11.76 -0.05 -7.37
C ARG A 143 -12.31 -1.25 -8.14
N HIS A 144 -11.53 -1.87 -9.02
CA HIS A 144 -12.00 -2.98 -9.84
C HIS A 144 -10.86 -3.94 -10.19
N ASN A 145 -10.97 -5.21 -9.78
CA ASN A 145 -10.09 -6.27 -10.26
C ASN A 145 -10.85 -7.19 -11.23
N SER A 146 -10.54 -7.09 -12.52
CA SER A 146 -11.14 -7.96 -13.56
C SER A 146 -10.71 -9.42 -13.45
N GLU A 147 -9.65 -9.74 -12.71
CA GLU A 147 -9.18 -11.11 -12.49
C GLU A 147 -9.94 -11.84 -11.37
N GLY A 148 -10.74 -11.10 -10.58
CA GLY A 148 -11.45 -11.63 -9.40
C GLY A 148 -12.95 -11.88 -9.60
N VAL A 149 -13.48 -11.77 -10.82
CA VAL A 149 -14.93 -11.89 -11.10
C VAL A 149 -15.25 -13.25 -11.73
N VAL A 150 -16.12 -14.02 -11.08
CA VAL A 150 -16.75 -15.24 -11.59
C VAL A 150 -18.16 -14.87 -12.09
N HIS A 151 -18.49 -15.28 -13.31
CA HIS A 151 -19.82 -15.06 -13.92
C HIS A 151 -20.27 -13.59 -13.90
N GLU A 152 -19.38 -12.70 -14.35
CA GLU A 152 -19.62 -11.26 -14.63
C GLU A 152 -20.07 -10.39 -13.43
N ASN A 153 -20.53 -10.95 -12.30
CA ASN A 153 -21.12 -10.21 -11.17
C ASN A 153 -20.84 -10.80 -9.77
N ALA A 154 -20.12 -11.92 -9.63
CA ALA A 154 -19.77 -12.47 -8.32
C ALA A 154 -18.25 -12.44 -8.10
N TYR A 155 -17.79 -11.88 -6.98
CA TYR A 155 -16.36 -11.92 -6.65
C TYR A 155 -15.95 -13.32 -6.16
N LEU A 156 -14.81 -13.81 -6.62
CA LEU A 156 -14.23 -15.11 -6.23
C LEU A 156 -13.91 -15.17 -4.72
N SER A 157 -13.68 -14.01 -4.11
CA SER A 157 -13.23 -13.85 -2.73
C SER A 157 -13.66 -12.50 -2.19
N ASP A 158 -13.83 -12.40 -0.88
CA ASP A 158 -14.01 -11.12 -0.18
C ASP A 158 -12.82 -10.17 -0.44
N PHE A 159 -11.63 -10.70 -0.74
CA PHE A 159 -10.43 -9.93 -1.11
C PHE A 159 -10.42 -9.56 -2.60
N HIS A 160 -11.22 -8.57 -2.99
CA HIS A 160 -11.42 -8.18 -4.39
C HIS A 160 -10.87 -6.79 -4.77
N HIS A 161 -10.44 -5.99 -3.78
CA HIS A 161 -9.77 -4.71 -4.02
C HIS A 161 -8.28 -4.92 -4.15
N CYS A 162 -7.72 -4.86 -5.36
CA CYS A 162 -6.31 -5.21 -5.59
C CYS A 162 -5.51 -4.10 -6.24
N PHE A 163 -4.22 -4.01 -5.93
CA PHE A 163 -3.31 -3.00 -6.50
C PHE A 163 -2.03 -3.59 -7.13
N ALA A 164 -1.96 -4.90 -7.28
CA ALA A 164 -0.84 -5.56 -7.96
C ALA A 164 -0.65 -5.03 -9.39
N LEU A 165 0.62 -4.89 -9.80
CA LEU A 165 0.97 -4.55 -11.17
C LEU A 165 0.90 -5.81 -12.07
N PRO A 166 0.35 -5.72 -13.30
CA PRO A 166 0.38 -6.82 -14.24
C PRO A 166 1.83 -7.15 -14.63
N SER A 167 2.20 -8.42 -14.55
CA SER A 167 3.53 -8.92 -14.90
C SER A 167 3.79 -8.89 -16.41
N ASN A 168 4.02 -7.72 -16.99
CA ASN A 168 4.58 -7.59 -18.35
C ASN A 168 6.11 -7.41 -18.28
N SER A 169 6.82 -8.45 -17.86
CA SER A 169 8.24 -8.66 -18.25
C SER A 169 8.67 -10.09 -17.92
N SER A 170 8.87 -10.87 -18.98
CA SER A 170 9.34 -12.25 -19.03
C SER A 170 10.81 -12.45 -18.60
N GLY A 171 11.32 -11.61 -17.69
CA GLY A 171 12.72 -11.65 -17.25
C GLY A 171 12.95 -11.26 -15.78
N ALA A 172 11.91 -11.01 -14.99
CA ALA A 172 11.99 -10.62 -13.58
C ALA A 172 11.47 -11.69 -12.60
N SER A 173 11.25 -12.92 -13.07
CA SER A 173 10.54 -13.96 -12.30
C SER A 173 11.36 -14.48 -11.12
N ASP A 174 12.65 -14.80 -11.32
CA ASP A 174 13.43 -15.47 -10.27
C ASP A 174 13.76 -14.55 -9.08
N THR A 175 14.17 -13.31 -9.31
CA THR A 175 14.53 -12.38 -8.22
C THR A 175 13.34 -11.99 -7.35
N LEU A 176 12.14 -11.87 -7.94
CA LEU A 176 10.92 -11.57 -7.20
C LEU A 176 10.42 -12.80 -6.44
N VAL A 177 10.53 -14.00 -7.02
CA VAL A 177 10.17 -15.26 -6.33
C VAL A 177 11.13 -15.53 -5.17
N GLU A 178 12.43 -15.32 -5.36
CA GLU A 178 13.43 -15.42 -4.29
C GLU A 178 13.15 -14.41 -3.16
N ALA A 179 12.86 -13.15 -3.50
CA ALA A 179 12.43 -12.16 -2.50
C ALA A 179 11.12 -12.57 -1.80
N ARG A 180 10.20 -13.22 -2.51
CA ARG A 180 8.94 -13.74 -1.95
C ARG A 180 9.15 -14.98 -1.07
N LEU A 181 10.19 -15.77 -1.30
CA LEU A 181 10.57 -16.92 -0.48
C LEU A 181 11.69 -16.58 0.53
N ALA A 182 12.05 -15.30 0.68
CA ALA A 182 13.06 -14.88 1.65
C ALA A 182 12.62 -15.22 3.09
N GLY A 183 13.55 -15.78 3.87
CA GLY A 183 13.33 -16.12 5.28
C GLY A 183 12.46 -17.37 5.51
N ILE A 184 12.23 -18.20 4.49
CA ILE A 184 11.57 -19.50 4.65
C ILE A 184 12.42 -20.65 4.14
N ASN A 185 12.32 -21.78 4.85
CA ASN A 185 12.86 -23.06 4.43
C ASN A 185 11.77 -23.84 3.70
N VAL A 186 12.00 -24.14 2.42
CA VAL A 186 11.08 -25.00 1.65
C VAL A 186 11.47 -26.46 1.87
N ILE A 187 10.54 -27.24 2.41
CA ILE A 187 10.77 -28.63 2.82
C ILE A 187 9.77 -29.55 2.12
N ILE A 188 10.25 -30.67 1.61
CA ILE A 188 9.40 -31.72 1.06
C ILE A 188 9.00 -32.65 2.22
N GLY A 189 7.71 -32.71 2.50
CA GLY A 189 7.15 -33.61 3.52
C GLY A 189 7.17 -35.07 3.09
N ARG A 190 7.11 -35.99 4.05
CA ARG A 190 6.89 -37.40 3.72
C ARG A 190 5.46 -37.61 3.25
N GLN A 191 5.23 -38.78 2.66
CA GLN A 191 3.91 -39.19 2.21
C GLN A 191 2.90 -39.12 3.36
N GLY A 192 1.79 -38.42 3.16
CA GLY A 192 0.73 -38.29 4.16
C GLY A 192 1.00 -37.31 5.31
N GLU A 193 2.13 -36.61 5.31
CA GLU A 193 2.40 -35.58 6.32
C GLU A 193 1.75 -34.23 5.97
N SER A 194 1.31 -33.51 7.00
CA SER A 194 0.89 -32.11 6.88
C SER A 194 2.09 -31.17 7.01
N CYS A 195 2.00 -29.95 6.48
CA CYS A 195 3.07 -28.99 6.63
C CYS A 195 3.31 -28.56 8.09
N ASP A 196 2.27 -28.57 8.93
CA ASP A 196 2.45 -28.36 10.37
C ASP A 196 3.37 -29.40 11.00
N SER A 197 3.16 -30.68 10.67
CA SER A 197 4.00 -31.76 11.19
C SER A 197 5.44 -31.68 10.66
N VAL A 198 5.60 -31.38 9.36
CA VAL A 198 6.90 -31.23 8.69
C VAL A 198 7.70 -30.11 9.30
N CYS A 199 7.13 -28.91 9.41
CA CYS A 199 7.83 -27.75 9.95
C CYS A 199 8.15 -27.93 11.44
N LYS A 200 7.21 -28.49 12.22
CA LYS A 200 7.43 -28.79 13.64
C LYS A 200 8.61 -29.74 13.85
N SER A 201 8.81 -30.72 12.98
CA SER A 201 9.96 -31.63 13.03
C SER A 201 11.32 -30.93 12.87
N LYS A 202 11.32 -29.72 12.32
CA LYS A 202 12.50 -28.85 12.16
C LYS A 202 12.57 -27.72 13.19
N GLY A 203 11.68 -27.71 14.17
CA GLY A 203 11.58 -26.62 15.15
C GLY A 203 11.03 -25.32 14.56
N GLN A 204 10.27 -25.40 13.46
CA GLN A 204 9.70 -24.27 12.72
C GLN A 204 8.18 -24.37 12.66
N SER A 205 7.51 -23.31 12.21
CA SER A 205 6.07 -23.28 11.98
C SER A 205 5.75 -23.20 10.48
N CYS A 206 4.61 -23.75 10.07
CA CYS A 206 4.14 -23.61 8.70
C CYS A 206 3.71 -22.17 8.43
N VAL A 207 4.17 -21.62 7.31
CA VAL A 207 3.91 -20.24 6.92
C VAL A 207 2.83 -20.20 5.84
N LEU A 208 1.57 -20.19 6.26
CA LEU A 208 0.39 -20.32 5.38
C LEU A 208 0.41 -19.37 4.18
N ASN A 209 0.80 -18.11 4.40
CA ASN A 209 0.80 -17.13 3.31
C ASN A 209 1.80 -17.53 2.20
N LYS A 210 2.93 -18.16 2.53
CA LYS A 210 3.94 -18.60 1.54
C LYS A 210 3.51 -19.84 0.75
N LEU A 211 2.47 -20.58 1.18
CA LEU A 211 1.91 -21.67 0.38
C LEU A 211 1.37 -21.16 -0.95
N LEU A 212 0.86 -19.91 -1.01
CA LEU A 212 0.40 -19.31 -2.27
C LEU A 212 1.52 -19.14 -3.30
N VAL A 213 2.74 -18.86 -2.83
CA VAL A 213 3.92 -18.72 -3.69
C VAL A 213 4.39 -20.09 -4.18
N LEU A 214 4.39 -21.08 -3.29
CA LEU A 214 4.76 -22.46 -3.65
C LEU A 214 3.72 -23.15 -4.53
N ASN A 215 2.45 -22.74 -4.48
CA ASN A 215 1.34 -23.29 -5.25
C ASN A 215 1.31 -22.80 -6.70
N GLN A 216 2.48 -22.78 -7.35
CA GLN A 216 2.65 -22.44 -8.76
C GLN A 216 3.48 -23.54 -9.41
N CYS A 217 3.04 -24.02 -10.57
CA CYS A 217 3.62 -25.21 -11.17
C CYS A 217 5.13 -25.09 -11.46
N ASP A 218 5.53 -23.93 -11.96
CA ASP A 218 6.93 -23.56 -12.20
C ASP A 218 7.76 -23.60 -10.92
N ILE A 219 7.19 -23.24 -9.77
CA ILE A 219 7.85 -23.32 -8.47
C ILE A 219 7.90 -24.75 -7.96
N ILE A 220 6.80 -25.50 -8.01
CA ILE A 220 6.77 -26.90 -7.54
C ILE A 220 7.83 -27.72 -8.30
N ARG A 221 7.95 -27.53 -9.61
CA ARG A 221 8.95 -28.20 -10.47
C ARG A 221 10.41 -27.87 -10.13
N LYS A 222 10.68 -26.77 -9.41
CA LYS A 222 12.04 -26.48 -8.91
C LYS A 222 12.44 -27.39 -7.76
N TYR A 223 11.47 -27.93 -7.03
CA TYR A 223 11.70 -28.76 -5.84
C TYR A 223 11.32 -30.24 -6.04
N MET A 224 10.39 -30.53 -6.95
CA MET A 224 9.82 -31.86 -7.20
C MET A 224 9.96 -32.25 -8.67
N ASN A 225 10.01 -33.56 -8.96
CA ASN A 225 10.25 -34.07 -10.32
C ASN A 225 9.02 -33.93 -11.23
N CYS A 226 7.82 -34.06 -10.67
CA CYS A 226 6.54 -33.83 -11.35
C CYS A 226 6.30 -34.62 -12.65
N LYS A 227 7.04 -35.69 -12.99
CA LYS A 227 6.95 -36.54 -14.22
C LYS A 227 6.34 -35.86 -15.48
N GLY A 228 6.68 -34.59 -15.73
CA GLY A 228 6.10 -33.76 -16.79
C GLY A 228 4.64 -33.29 -16.60
N ALA A 229 3.89 -33.77 -15.61
CA ALA A 229 2.49 -33.44 -15.37
C ALA A 229 2.30 -32.47 -14.19
N CYS A 230 1.41 -31.51 -14.36
CA CYS A 230 1.09 -30.52 -13.35
C CYS A 230 -0.38 -30.15 -13.43
N LEU A 231 -1.16 -30.58 -12.44
CA LEU A 231 -2.61 -30.67 -12.53
C LEU A 231 -3.27 -29.81 -11.46
N ALA A 232 -4.34 -29.11 -11.86
CA ALA A 232 -5.19 -28.42 -10.90
C ALA A 232 -6.02 -29.45 -10.12
N SER A 233 -6.04 -29.35 -8.79
CA SER A 233 -6.80 -30.20 -7.89
C SER A 233 -7.50 -29.38 -6.80
N MET A 234 -8.41 -30.01 -6.06
CA MET A 234 -9.22 -29.39 -5.01
C MET A 234 -8.92 -29.90 -3.59
N GLY A 235 -7.81 -30.59 -3.38
CA GLY A 235 -7.41 -31.10 -2.08
C GLY A 235 -6.70 -30.05 -1.20
N ALA A 236 -6.90 -30.17 0.11
CA ALA A 236 -6.20 -29.34 1.10
C ALA A 236 -4.69 -29.65 1.22
N ASP A 237 -4.24 -30.76 0.61
CA ASP A 237 -2.86 -31.21 0.61
C ASP A 237 -1.99 -30.51 -0.45
N GLN A 238 -2.58 -29.76 -1.38
CA GLN A 238 -1.79 -28.98 -2.34
C GLN A 238 -1.02 -27.82 -1.66
N PRO A 239 0.15 -27.42 -2.20
CA PRO A 239 0.86 -28.03 -3.34
C PRO A 239 1.60 -29.32 -2.95
N ALA A 240 1.56 -30.32 -3.83
CA ALA A 240 2.14 -31.63 -3.56
C ALA A 240 2.51 -32.41 -4.82
N GLU A 241 3.36 -33.41 -4.68
CA GLU A 241 3.63 -34.43 -5.71
C GLU A 241 2.93 -35.73 -5.32
N VAL A 242 2.22 -36.35 -6.28
CA VAL A 242 1.60 -37.66 -6.11
C VAL A 242 2.71 -38.72 -6.08
N VAL A 243 2.68 -39.61 -5.09
CA VAL A 243 3.66 -40.69 -4.97
C VAL A 243 3.55 -41.69 -6.13
N ASP A 244 4.66 -42.36 -6.45
CA ASP A 244 4.73 -43.26 -7.61
C ASP A 244 3.91 -44.55 -7.44
N ASP A 245 3.67 -44.98 -6.21
CA ASP A 245 2.87 -46.15 -5.85
C ASP A 245 1.37 -45.84 -5.70
N ALA A 246 0.95 -44.60 -5.97
CA ALA A 246 -0.46 -44.25 -5.95
C ALA A 246 -1.26 -45.02 -7.02
N PRO A 247 -2.57 -45.23 -6.82
CA PRO A 247 -3.43 -45.83 -7.85
C PRO A 247 -3.35 -45.07 -9.18
N SER A 248 -3.38 -45.78 -10.31
CA SER A 248 -3.18 -45.19 -11.65
C SER A 248 -4.12 -44.02 -11.97
N HIS A 249 -5.35 -44.04 -11.43
CA HIS A 249 -6.33 -42.98 -11.61
C HIS A 249 -6.00 -41.67 -10.86
N MET A 250 -5.02 -41.68 -9.96
CA MET A 250 -4.58 -40.49 -9.20
C MET A 250 -3.39 -39.76 -9.84
N ASN A 251 -2.96 -40.17 -11.03
CA ASN A 251 -1.81 -39.61 -11.77
C ASN A 251 -0.49 -39.69 -10.97
N PRO A 252 0.05 -40.90 -10.72
CA PRO A 252 1.32 -41.08 -10.00
C PRO A 252 2.47 -40.24 -10.58
N GLY A 253 3.19 -39.54 -9.70
CA GLY A 253 4.29 -38.64 -10.06
C GLY A 253 3.88 -37.28 -10.63
N ALA A 254 2.58 -37.00 -10.79
CA ALA A 254 2.13 -35.66 -11.17
C ALA A 254 2.23 -34.69 -9.97
N CYS A 255 2.54 -33.43 -10.25
CA CYS A 255 2.42 -32.37 -9.26
C CYS A 255 1.02 -31.76 -9.28
N LEU A 256 0.51 -31.42 -8.10
CA LEU A 256 -0.82 -30.89 -7.89
C LEU A 256 -0.73 -29.49 -7.31
N TYR A 257 -1.53 -28.57 -7.85
CA TYR A 257 -1.73 -27.22 -7.32
C TYR A 257 -3.23 -26.94 -7.21
N THR A 258 -3.63 -26.05 -6.30
CA THR A 258 -5.04 -25.62 -6.20
C THR A 258 -5.27 -24.31 -6.94
N ARG A 259 -6.44 -24.14 -7.54
CA ARG A 259 -6.89 -22.85 -8.09
C ARG A 259 -7.60 -21.99 -7.04
N SER A 260 -8.00 -22.57 -5.92
CA SER A 260 -8.68 -21.86 -4.85
C SER A 260 -7.71 -21.56 -3.71
N GLN A 261 -7.41 -20.27 -3.51
CA GLN A 261 -6.52 -19.84 -2.42
C GLN A 261 -7.08 -20.18 -1.04
N SER A 262 -8.41 -20.24 -0.90
CA SER A 262 -9.08 -20.62 0.35
C SER A 262 -8.89 -22.09 0.74
N MET A 263 -8.40 -22.93 -0.17
CA MET A 263 -8.13 -24.36 0.11
C MET A 263 -6.69 -24.63 0.51
N LEU A 264 -5.80 -23.65 0.45
CA LEU A 264 -4.44 -23.80 0.96
C LEU A 264 -4.50 -23.93 2.47
N SER A 265 -3.90 -24.99 3.01
CA SER A 265 -3.85 -25.20 4.46
C SER A 265 -2.53 -25.82 4.92
N CYS A 266 -2.10 -25.48 6.14
CA CYS A 266 -0.92 -26.08 6.76
C CYS A 266 -1.20 -27.49 7.33
N ASP A 267 -2.42 -27.75 7.80
CA ASP A 267 -2.82 -29.01 8.43
C ASP A 267 -3.27 -30.09 7.42
N GLY A 268 -3.59 -29.67 6.18
CA GLY A 268 -4.00 -30.56 5.11
C GLY A 268 -2.98 -31.68 4.84
N SER A 269 -3.47 -32.88 4.59
CA SER A 269 -2.63 -34.04 4.27
C SER A 269 -3.40 -35.01 3.38
N HIS A 270 -2.67 -35.79 2.59
CA HIS A 270 -3.27 -36.85 1.79
C HIS A 270 -2.33 -38.04 1.69
N ARG A 271 -2.89 -39.25 1.84
CA ARG A 271 -2.13 -40.52 1.94
C ARG A 271 -1.27 -40.84 0.71
N HIS A 272 -1.56 -40.23 -0.44
CA HIS A 272 -0.87 -40.48 -1.71
C HIS A 272 -0.09 -39.26 -2.22
N THR A 273 0.17 -38.27 -1.38
CA THR A 273 0.93 -37.08 -1.79
C THR A 273 2.04 -36.73 -0.80
N LYS A 274 3.11 -36.14 -1.32
CA LYS A 274 4.19 -35.50 -0.57
C LYS A 274 4.05 -34.00 -0.73
N ARG A 275 3.84 -33.27 0.37
CA ARG A 275 3.58 -31.83 0.34
C ARG A 275 4.86 -31.01 0.20
N LEU A 276 4.77 -29.84 -0.45
CA LEU A 276 5.83 -28.84 -0.47
C LEU A 276 5.52 -27.76 0.57
N CYS A 277 6.30 -27.70 1.64
CA CYS A 277 5.97 -26.97 2.85
C CYS A 277 6.90 -25.77 3.09
N PRO A 278 6.35 -24.55 3.28
CA PRO A 278 7.12 -23.39 3.68
C PRO A 278 7.22 -23.30 5.21
N CYS A 279 8.42 -23.45 5.75
CA CYS A 279 8.68 -23.44 7.18
C CYS A 279 9.52 -22.22 7.59
N ALA A 280 9.18 -21.57 8.69
CA ALA A 280 9.98 -20.50 9.31
C ALA A 280 10.06 -20.71 10.83
#